data_AF-A0A2E8VQL3-F1
#
_entry.id   AF-A0A2E8VQL3-F1
#
_cell.length_a   1.000
_cell.length_b   1.000
_cell.length_c   1.000
_cell.angle_alpha   90.00
_cell.angle_beta   90.00
_cell.angle_gamma   90.00
#
_symmetry.space_group_name_H-M   'P 1'
#
loop_
_entity.id
_entity.type
_entity.pdbx_description
1 polymer ?
#
loop_
_entity_poly.entity_id
_entity_poly.type
_entity_poly.pdbx_seq_one_letter_code
_entity_poly.pdbx_strand_id
1 'polypeptide(L)'
;MNKVEGLHHLAICTADMKAQIEFFTDKLGMELQALYWMHGVANTWHGFLRLNDESSIAFVCNPKIADIPRTLGESHAGNPGANCAGGAVQHIALKVRNHEELLAMRDRLRSKGVPVMGPLDHGMCQSIYFAGPEHLSLELSYSDEPINAEAWIDPEVVDLAGISAEELARYKTPAGFADERGGVPQPELGSAPGPHMTNYPRGAYEAVMGMSDEDTLHMVTNEPPVRIA
;
A
#
# COMPACT_ATOMS: atom_id res chain seq x y z
N MET A 1 19.26 -12.27 -3.80
CA MET A 1 18.06 -12.62 -4.59
C MET A 1 16.89 -11.92 -3.94
N ASN A 2 16.08 -11.19 -4.70
CA ASN A 2 14.88 -10.56 -4.16
C ASN A 2 13.86 -11.64 -3.79
N LYS A 3 13.43 -11.68 -2.52
CA LYS A 3 12.39 -12.62 -2.03
C LYS A 3 11.00 -11.97 -1.96
N VAL A 4 10.89 -10.66 -2.16
CA VAL A 4 9.61 -9.92 -2.16
C VAL A 4 9.11 -9.84 -3.59
N GLU A 5 8.02 -10.53 -3.87
CA GLU A 5 7.50 -10.73 -5.24
C GLU A 5 6.52 -9.63 -5.69
N GLY A 6 5.88 -8.95 -4.74
CA GLY A 6 4.95 -7.87 -5.03
C GLY A 6 4.16 -7.41 -3.81
N LEU A 7 3.22 -6.51 -4.04
CA LEU A 7 2.28 -6.05 -3.02
C LEU A 7 1.18 -7.11 -2.82
N HIS A 8 1.12 -7.72 -1.64
CA HIS A 8 0.01 -8.63 -1.30
C HIS A 8 -1.29 -7.85 -1.03
N HIS A 9 -1.23 -6.75 -0.28
CA HIS A 9 -2.29 -5.74 -0.29
C HIS A 9 -1.84 -4.40 0.31
N LEU A 10 -2.56 -3.33 -0.02
CA LEU A 10 -2.48 -2.04 0.65
C LEU A 10 -3.76 -1.79 1.44
N ALA A 11 -3.65 -1.57 2.75
CA ALA A 11 -4.79 -1.30 3.62
C ALA A 11 -4.95 0.20 3.89
N ILE A 12 -6.12 0.76 3.60
CA ILE A 12 -6.44 2.18 3.78
C ILE A 12 -7.53 2.32 4.84
N CYS A 13 -7.28 3.15 5.86
CA CYS A 13 -8.29 3.46 6.87
C CYS A 13 -9.42 4.30 6.27
N THR A 14 -10.66 3.97 6.62
CA THR A 14 -11.84 4.72 6.18
C THR A 14 -12.89 4.78 7.29
N ALA A 15 -13.72 5.81 7.27
CA ALA A 15 -14.96 5.84 8.06
C ALA A 15 -16.20 5.39 7.25
N ASP A 16 -16.08 5.25 5.93
CA ASP A 16 -17.18 4.95 5.01
C ASP A 16 -16.79 3.86 4.02
N MET A 17 -16.88 2.61 4.49
CA MET A 17 -16.63 1.41 3.67
C MET A 17 -17.49 1.38 2.42
N LYS A 18 -18.76 1.80 2.49
CA LYS A 18 -19.67 1.73 1.36
C LYS A 18 -19.23 2.68 0.25
N ALA A 19 -18.88 3.92 0.58
CA ALA A 19 -18.40 4.89 -0.40
C ALA A 19 -17.09 4.42 -1.07
N GLN A 20 -16.19 3.78 -0.32
CA GLN A 20 -14.97 3.20 -0.88
C GLN A 20 -15.29 2.08 -1.87
N ILE A 21 -16.09 1.08 -1.46
CA ILE A 21 -16.47 -0.03 -2.34
C ILE A 21 -17.20 0.50 -3.58
N GLU A 22 -18.17 1.41 -3.42
CA GLU A 22 -18.93 1.99 -4.52
C GLU A 22 -18.02 2.74 -5.51
N PHE A 23 -17.09 3.56 -5.02
CA PHE A 23 -16.16 4.28 -5.89
C PHE A 23 -15.29 3.32 -6.72
N PHE A 24 -14.61 2.38 -6.07
CA PHE A 24 -13.64 1.52 -6.75
C PHE A 24 -14.32 0.47 -7.64
N THR A 25 -15.49 -0.05 -7.26
CA THR A 25 -16.25 -0.99 -8.12
C THR A 25 -16.96 -0.27 -9.26
N ASP A 26 -17.66 0.84 -9.01
CA ASP A 26 -18.34 1.58 -10.07
C ASP A 26 -17.33 2.30 -10.97
N LYS A 27 -16.49 3.18 -10.42
CA LYS A 27 -15.64 4.06 -11.23
C LYS A 27 -14.49 3.30 -11.86
N LEU A 28 -13.80 2.46 -11.10
CA LEU A 28 -12.64 1.70 -11.60
C LEU A 28 -12.98 0.32 -12.15
N GLY A 29 -14.18 -0.21 -11.88
CA GLY A 29 -14.56 -1.54 -12.37
C GLY A 29 -13.93 -2.68 -11.57
N MET A 30 -13.43 -2.43 -10.37
CA MET A 30 -12.84 -3.46 -9.51
C MET A 30 -13.91 -4.41 -8.95
N GLU A 31 -13.45 -5.55 -8.42
CA GLU A 31 -14.31 -6.60 -7.87
C GLU A 31 -14.15 -6.67 -6.35
N LEU A 32 -15.27 -6.68 -5.61
CA LEU A 32 -15.27 -6.95 -4.17
C LEU A 32 -15.01 -8.44 -3.93
N GLN A 33 -13.88 -8.76 -3.32
CA GLN A 33 -13.42 -10.13 -3.09
C GLN A 33 -13.71 -10.61 -1.67
N ALA A 34 -13.65 -9.73 -0.66
CA ALA A 34 -13.97 -10.06 0.72
C ALA A 34 -14.54 -8.85 1.49
N LEU A 35 -15.43 -9.11 2.45
CA LEU A 35 -15.97 -8.12 3.38
C LEU A 35 -16.35 -8.80 4.70
N TYR A 36 -15.61 -8.53 5.78
CA TYR A 36 -15.74 -9.29 7.04
C TYR A 36 -15.19 -8.51 8.25
N TRP A 37 -15.56 -8.94 9.46
CA TRP A 37 -15.08 -8.33 10.71
C TRP A 37 -13.56 -8.50 10.88
N MET A 38 -12.87 -7.43 11.26
CA MET A 38 -11.44 -7.48 11.54
C MET A 38 -11.20 -8.26 12.84
N HIS A 39 -10.37 -9.29 12.77
CA HIS A 39 -10.08 -10.16 13.91
C HIS A 39 -9.40 -9.39 15.04
N GLY A 40 -9.89 -9.58 16.26
CA GLY A 40 -9.25 -9.03 17.47
C GLY A 40 -9.41 -7.52 17.68
N VAL A 41 -10.15 -6.80 16.83
CA VAL A 41 -10.33 -5.34 16.96
C VAL A 41 -11.81 -4.99 17.01
N ALA A 42 -12.25 -4.40 18.13
CA ALA A 42 -13.65 -4.05 18.33
C ALA A 42 -14.15 -3.04 17.28
N ASN A 43 -15.37 -3.28 16.78
CA ASN A 43 -16.08 -2.40 15.83
C ASN A 43 -15.29 -2.06 14.56
N THR A 44 -14.42 -2.97 14.12
CA THR A 44 -13.58 -2.77 12.93
C THR A 44 -13.85 -3.87 11.93
N TRP A 45 -13.96 -3.54 10.65
CA TRP A 45 -14.14 -4.52 9.58
C TRP A 45 -13.29 -4.20 8.36
N HIS A 46 -12.98 -5.24 7.59
CA HIS A 46 -12.18 -5.18 6.38
C HIS A 46 -13.04 -5.37 5.13
N GLY A 47 -12.71 -4.65 4.06
CA GLY A 47 -13.20 -4.89 2.71
C GLY A 47 -12.02 -4.98 1.74
N PHE A 48 -11.99 -5.98 0.87
CA PHE A 48 -10.90 -6.21 -0.09
C PHE A 48 -11.43 -6.14 -1.51
N LEU A 49 -10.77 -5.33 -2.34
CA LEU A 49 -11.01 -5.23 -3.77
C LEU A 49 -9.84 -5.84 -4.54
N ARG A 50 -10.17 -6.71 -5.49
CA ARG A 50 -9.22 -7.51 -6.26
C ARG A 50 -8.36 -6.63 -7.17
N LEU A 51 -7.03 -6.75 -7.03
CA LEU A 51 -6.07 -6.31 -8.05
C LEU A 51 -5.72 -7.47 -8.98
N ASN A 52 -5.45 -8.63 -8.40
CA ASN A 52 -5.35 -9.94 -9.06
C ASN A 52 -5.65 -11.04 -8.02
N ASP A 53 -5.43 -12.31 -8.36
CA ASP A 53 -5.81 -13.43 -7.48
C ASP A 53 -4.99 -13.51 -6.18
N GLU A 54 -3.84 -12.84 -6.11
CA GLU A 54 -2.90 -12.81 -4.97
C GLU A 54 -2.66 -11.39 -4.41
N SER A 55 -3.39 -10.39 -4.92
CA SER A 55 -3.17 -8.98 -4.58
C SER A 55 -4.48 -8.19 -4.47
N SER A 56 -4.57 -7.28 -3.50
CA SER A 56 -5.78 -6.48 -3.27
C SER A 56 -5.50 -5.07 -2.77
N ILE A 57 -6.47 -4.16 -2.96
CA ILE A 57 -6.61 -2.98 -2.11
C ILE A 57 -7.58 -3.32 -1.00
N ALA A 58 -7.20 -3.08 0.24
CA ALA A 58 -8.02 -3.31 1.41
C ALA A 58 -8.46 -1.98 2.05
N PHE A 59 -9.62 -1.98 2.69
CA PHE A 59 -10.12 -0.88 3.50
C PHE A 59 -10.35 -1.37 4.92
N VAL A 60 -9.84 -0.63 5.90
CA VAL A 60 -10.06 -0.88 7.33
C VAL A 60 -11.03 0.16 7.83
N CYS A 61 -12.25 -0.27 8.16
CA CYS A 61 -13.31 0.63 8.55
C CYS A 61 -13.58 0.54 10.04
N ASN A 62 -13.56 1.69 10.72
CA ASN A 62 -13.98 1.87 12.10
C ASN A 62 -14.72 3.21 12.20
N PRO A 63 -15.91 3.28 12.83
CA PRO A 63 -16.66 4.53 12.95
C PRO A 63 -15.87 5.70 13.57
N LYS A 64 -14.93 5.42 14.48
CA LYS A 64 -14.12 6.46 15.13
C LYS A 64 -13.10 7.12 14.20
N ILE A 65 -12.84 6.56 13.02
CA ILE A 65 -11.96 7.19 12.02
C ILE A 65 -12.56 8.51 11.54
N ALA A 66 -13.90 8.66 11.56
CA ALA A 66 -14.57 9.91 11.18
C ALA A 66 -14.19 11.09 12.08
N ASP A 67 -13.79 10.80 13.32
CA ASP A 67 -13.42 11.80 14.32
C ASP A 67 -11.95 12.24 14.22
N ILE A 68 -11.15 11.55 13.41
CA ILE A 68 -9.73 11.87 13.20
C ILE A 68 -9.62 13.00 12.15
N PRO A 69 -9.03 14.15 12.49
CA PRO A 69 -8.92 15.25 11.55
C PRO A 69 -8.03 14.88 10.35
N ARG A 70 -8.46 15.31 9.16
CA ARG A 70 -7.66 15.23 7.93
C ARG A 70 -7.08 16.60 7.64
N THR A 71 -5.76 16.70 7.71
CA THR A 71 -4.99 17.90 7.38
C THR A 71 -4.19 17.66 6.11
N LEU A 72 -4.42 18.45 5.06
CA LEU A 72 -3.61 18.43 3.84
C LEU A 72 -2.20 18.92 4.15
N GLY A 73 -1.18 18.30 3.58
CA GLY A 73 0.22 18.59 3.91
C GLY A 73 0.77 17.80 5.11
N GLU A 74 -0.11 17.20 5.92
CA GLU A 74 0.27 16.37 7.06
C GLU A 74 -0.23 14.94 6.88
N SER A 75 -1.53 14.72 6.95
CA SER A 75 -2.13 13.38 6.83
C SER A 75 -2.35 12.92 5.39
N HIS A 76 -2.53 13.86 4.46
CA HIS A 76 -2.85 13.60 3.05
C HIS A 76 -2.18 14.64 2.17
N ALA A 77 -1.73 14.25 0.98
CA ALA A 77 -1.22 15.21 -0.02
C ALA A 77 -2.36 15.92 -0.77
N GLY A 78 -3.47 15.22 -1.01
CA GLY A 78 -4.63 15.72 -1.76
C GLY A 78 -4.43 15.81 -3.29
N ASN A 79 -3.19 15.76 -3.77
CA ASN A 79 -2.83 15.63 -5.18
C ASN A 79 -1.37 15.09 -5.30
N PRO A 80 -0.95 14.54 -6.45
CA PRO A 80 0.31 13.82 -6.58
C PRO A 80 1.56 14.72 -6.58
N GLY A 81 1.41 16.05 -6.54
CA GLY A 81 2.52 17.00 -6.48
C GLY A 81 2.70 17.68 -5.12
N ALA A 82 1.84 17.38 -4.14
CA ALA A 82 1.89 18.01 -2.82
C ALA A 82 2.63 17.15 -1.78
N ASN A 83 3.15 17.82 -0.75
CA ASN A 83 3.80 17.18 0.39
C ASN A 83 2.76 16.54 1.32
N CYS A 84 3.20 15.56 2.10
CA CYS A 84 2.51 15.01 3.28
C CYS A 84 3.54 14.58 4.33
N ALA A 85 3.11 14.25 5.55
CA ALA A 85 4.00 13.81 6.61
C ALA A 85 4.76 12.52 6.22
N GLY A 86 5.98 12.38 6.73
CA GLY A 86 6.76 11.15 6.55
C GLY A 86 6.01 9.94 7.10
N GLY A 87 5.97 8.86 6.30
CA GLY A 87 5.21 7.64 6.62
C GLY A 87 3.75 7.65 6.17
N ALA A 88 3.20 8.77 5.69
CA ALA A 88 1.90 8.82 5.03
C ALA A 88 1.98 8.39 3.56
N VAL A 89 0.85 7.93 3.01
CA VAL A 89 0.72 7.64 1.57
C VAL A 89 0.47 8.94 0.82
N GLN A 90 1.37 9.29 -0.11
CA GLN A 90 1.24 10.49 -0.95
C GLN A 90 0.19 10.28 -2.04
N HIS A 91 0.38 9.25 -2.89
CA HIS A 91 -0.56 8.80 -3.91
C HIS A 91 -0.42 7.29 -4.13
N ILE A 92 -1.39 6.71 -4.85
CA ILE A 92 -1.41 5.29 -5.19
C ILE A 92 -1.54 5.16 -6.72
N ALA A 93 -0.57 4.50 -7.34
CA ALA A 93 -0.59 4.18 -8.76
C ALA A 93 -0.99 2.72 -8.99
N LEU A 94 -2.04 2.48 -9.77
CA LEU A 94 -2.50 1.14 -10.15
C LEU A 94 -2.14 0.86 -11.60
N LYS A 95 -1.56 -0.31 -11.84
CA LYS A 95 -1.11 -0.71 -13.15
C LYS A 95 -2.29 -1.03 -14.07
N VAL A 96 -2.26 -0.48 -15.29
CA VAL A 96 -3.03 -0.97 -16.44
C VAL A 96 -2.10 -1.66 -17.44
N ARG A 97 -2.67 -2.42 -18.38
CA ARG A 97 -1.88 -3.26 -19.29
C ARG A 97 -1.01 -2.45 -20.25
N ASN A 98 -1.55 -1.38 -20.83
CA ASN A 98 -0.93 -0.61 -21.90
C ASN A 98 -1.67 0.73 -22.16
N HIS A 99 -1.25 1.46 -23.20
CA HIS A 99 -1.83 2.74 -23.62
C HIS A 99 -3.34 2.70 -23.86
N GLU A 100 -3.82 1.67 -24.54
CA GLU A 100 -5.21 1.54 -24.93
C GLU A 100 -6.11 1.42 -23.69
N GLU A 101 -5.72 0.56 -22.74
CA GLU A 101 -6.43 0.43 -21.46
C GLU A 101 -6.38 1.72 -20.64
N LEU A 102 -5.25 2.45 -20.67
CA LEU A 102 -5.13 3.74 -19.98
C LEU A 102 -6.15 4.75 -20.52
N LEU A 103 -6.28 4.87 -21.84
CA LEU A 103 -7.25 5.76 -22.48
C LEU A 103 -8.69 5.30 -22.24
N ALA A 104 -8.95 3.99 -22.29
CA ALA A 104 -10.28 3.44 -21.98
C ALA A 104 -10.71 3.77 -20.54
N MET A 105 -9.78 3.64 -19.58
CA MET A 105 -10.05 3.99 -18.18
C MET A 105 -10.24 5.49 -17.96
N ARG A 106 -9.46 6.33 -18.63
CA ARG A 106 -9.66 7.78 -18.63
C ARG A 106 -11.09 8.14 -19.08
N ASP A 107 -11.53 7.55 -20.18
CA ASP A 107 -12.85 7.83 -20.75
C ASP A 107 -13.97 7.30 -19.85
N ARG A 108 -13.80 6.11 -19.26
CA ARG A 108 -14.70 5.56 -18.24
C ARG A 108 -14.84 6.48 -17.03
N LEU A 109 -13.73 6.98 -16.49
CA LEU A 109 -13.74 7.86 -15.32
C LEU A 109 -14.48 9.17 -15.63
N ARG A 110 -14.15 9.79 -16.76
CA ARG A 110 -14.81 11.03 -17.21
C ARG A 110 -16.30 10.83 -17.48
N SER A 111 -16.71 9.71 -18.10
CA SER A 111 -18.13 9.42 -18.32
C SER A 111 -18.91 9.19 -17.03
N LYS A 112 -18.21 8.88 -15.92
CA LYS A 112 -18.79 8.72 -14.59
C LYS A 112 -18.63 9.95 -13.70
N GLY A 113 -18.25 11.09 -14.27
CA GLY A 113 -18.16 12.38 -13.60
C GLY A 113 -16.87 12.61 -12.81
N VAL A 114 -15.84 11.79 -13.00
CA VAL A 114 -14.54 11.96 -12.34
C VAL A 114 -13.60 12.76 -13.25
N PRO A 115 -13.14 13.96 -12.86
CA PRO A 115 -12.12 14.70 -13.60
C PRO A 115 -10.79 13.95 -13.62
N VAL A 116 -10.13 13.93 -14.78
CA VAL A 116 -8.87 13.20 -14.98
C VAL A 116 -7.83 14.12 -15.62
N MET A 117 -6.66 14.22 -15.00
CA MET A 117 -5.45 14.85 -15.54
C MET A 117 -4.65 13.83 -16.37
N GLY A 118 -4.18 14.24 -17.54
CA GLY A 118 -3.38 13.41 -18.44
C GLY A 118 -4.14 12.86 -19.67
N PRO A 119 -3.53 11.91 -20.41
CA PRO A 119 -2.30 11.20 -20.08
C PRO A 119 -1.05 12.08 -20.01
N LEU A 120 -0.09 11.68 -19.18
CA LEU A 120 1.23 12.27 -19.02
C LEU A 120 2.28 11.21 -19.37
N ASP A 121 3.39 11.65 -19.96
CA ASP A 121 4.55 10.81 -20.26
C ASP A 121 5.69 11.20 -19.32
N HIS A 122 6.09 10.25 -18.47
CA HIS A 122 7.17 10.41 -17.49
C HIS A 122 8.48 9.78 -17.98
N GLY A 123 8.55 9.35 -19.24
CA GLY A 123 9.66 8.62 -19.86
C GLY A 123 9.74 7.15 -19.42
N MET A 124 9.67 6.86 -18.12
CA MET A 124 9.67 5.49 -17.57
C MET A 124 8.28 4.83 -17.56
N CYS A 125 7.23 5.64 -17.63
CA CYS A 125 5.84 5.20 -17.65
C CYS A 125 4.95 6.30 -18.25
N GLN A 126 3.74 5.91 -18.65
CA GLN A 126 2.68 6.85 -18.98
C GLN A 126 1.52 6.68 -18.00
N SER A 127 0.87 7.78 -17.61
CA SER A 127 -0.16 7.72 -16.58
C SER A 127 -1.23 8.81 -16.66
N ILE A 128 -2.30 8.62 -15.89
CA ILE A 128 -3.37 9.59 -15.63
C ILE A 128 -3.60 9.73 -14.13
N TYR A 129 -4.01 10.92 -13.66
CA TYR A 129 -4.27 11.20 -12.24
C TYR A 129 -5.70 11.68 -12.00
N PHE A 130 -6.29 11.29 -10.87
CA PHE A 130 -7.65 11.65 -10.46
C PHE A 130 -7.82 11.50 -8.94
N ALA A 131 -8.86 12.11 -8.39
CA ALA A 131 -9.15 12.03 -6.95
C ALA A 131 -10.06 10.82 -6.62
N GLY A 132 -9.77 10.17 -5.49
CA GLY A 132 -10.65 9.19 -4.84
C GLY A 132 -11.36 9.76 -3.61
N PRO A 133 -12.17 8.93 -2.91
CA PRO A 133 -12.79 9.31 -1.65
C PRO A 133 -11.75 9.72 -0.61
N GLU A 134 -12.16 10.53 0.38
CA GLU A 134 -11.32 10.90 1.53
C GLU A 134 -9.96 11.53 1.17
N HIS A 135 -9.89 12.24 0.02
CA HIS A 135 -8.69 12.91 -0.48
C HIS A 135 -7.57 11.98 -0.94
N LEU A 136 -7.90 10.74 -1.30
CA LEU A 136 -6.97 9.86 -2.00
C LEU A 136 -6.54 10.48 -3.33
N SER A 137 -5.22 10.54 -3.54
CA SER A 137 -4.63 10.86 -4.83
C SER A 137 -4.35 9.56 -5.58
N LEU A 138 -5.04 9.35 -6.70
CA LEU A 138 -4.99 8.09 -7.45
C LEU A 138 -4.36 8.31 -8.83
N GLU A 139 -3.66 7.28 -9.29
CA GLU A 139 -3.01 7.21 -10.58
C GLU A 139 -3.33 5.86 -11.25
N LEU A 140 -3.54 5.87 -12.57
CA LEU A 140 -3.41 4.66 -13.39
C LEU A 140 -2.18 4.82 -14.28
N SER A 141 -1.35 3.78 -14.36
CA SER A 141 -0.09 3.84 -15.12
C SER A 141 0.25 2.54 -15.83
N TYR A 142 1.09 2.62 -16.86
CA TYR A 142 1.76 1.46 -17.44
C TYR A 142 3.16 1.84 -17.92
N SER A 143 4.00 0.83 -18.08
CA SER A 143 5.34 0.92 -18.67
C SER A 143 5.48 -0.13 -19.75
N ASP A 144 6.09 0.22 -20.88
CA ASP A 144 6.37 -0.70 -21.97
C ASP A 144 7.55 -1.63 -21.65
N GLU A 145 8.47 -1.18 -20.80
CA GLU A 145 9.68 -1.90 -20.41
C GLU A 145 10.05 -1.68 -18.93
N PRO A 146 10.85 -2.58 -18.33
CA PRO A 146 11.38 -2.37 -16.98
C PRO A 146 12.29 -1.14 -16.90
N ILE A 147 12.35 -0.50 -15.72
CA ILE A 147 13.20 0.66 -15.48
C ILE A 147 14.68 0.28 -15.57
N ASN A 148 15.43 0.97 -16.42
CA ASN A 148 16.89 0.89 -16.46
C ASN A 148 17.51 1.76 -15.35
N ALA A 149 17.99 1.14 -14.28
CA ALA A 149 18.60 1.84 -13.15
C ALA A 149 19.81 2.72 -13.53
N GLU A 150 20.58 2.38 -14.57
CA GLU A 150 21.70 3.23 -15.01
C GLU A 150 21.25 4.53 -15.66
N ALA A 151 20.05 4.53 -16.26
CA ALA A 151 19.50 5.70 -16.95
C ALA A 151 18.65 6.59 -16.03
N TRP A 152 18.10 6.03 -14.95
CA TRP A 152 17.11 6.69 -14.08
C TRP A 152 17.61 7.01 -12.68
N ILE A 153 18.88 6.73 -12.37
CA ILE A 153 19.55 7.20 -11.16
C ILE A 153 20.39 8.43 -11.51
N ASP A 154 19.85 9.60 -11.20
CA ASP A 154 20.50 10.89 -11.48
C ASP A 154 21.64 11.17 -10.48
N PRO A 155 22.89 11.37 -10.94
CA PRO A 155 24.02 11.70 -10.07
C PRO A 155 23.81 12.96 -9.20
N GLU A 156 23.13 13.99 -9.72
CA GLU A 156 22.87 15.21 -8.95
C GLU A 156 21.96 14.90 -7.75
N VAL A 157 20.95 14.05 -7.95
CA VAL A 157 20.03 13.65 -6.90
C VAL A 157 20.70 12.71 -5.90
N VAL A 158 21.59 11.82 -6.36
CA VAL A 158 22.43 10.98 -5.48
C VAL A 158 23.27 11.85 -4.55
N ASP A 159 23.91 12.90 -5.09
CA ASP A 159 24.72 13.84 -4.31
C ASP A 159 23.86 14.64 -3.32
N LEU A 160 22.69 15.12 -3.74
CA LEU A 160 21.73 15.82 -2.87
C LEU A 160 21.20 14.93 -1.73
N ALA A 161 21.04 13.63 -2.00
CA ALA A 161 20.66 12.64 -1.00
C ALA A 161 21.82 12.27 -0.05
N GLY A 162 23.04 12.72 -0.31
CA GLY A 162 24.22 12.42 0.50
C GLY A 162 24.68 10.96 0.40
N ILE A 163 24.38 10.28 -0.71
CA ILE A 163 24.70 8.86 -0.93
C ILE A 163 26.10 8.74 -1.54
N SER A 164 26.99 8.01 -0.88
CA SER A 164 28.32 7.72 -1.43
C SER A 164 28.29 6.71 -2.58
N ALA A 165 29.35 6.67 -3.40
CA ALA A 165 29.47 5.70 -4.49
C ALA A 165 29.45 4.24 -4.00
N GLU A 166 30.02 3.96 -2.82
CA GLU A 166 30.01 2.63 -2.21
C GLU A 166 28.59 2.23 -1.77
N GLU A 167 27.85 3.15 -1.16
CA GLU A 167 26.45 2.93 -0.79
C GLU A 167 25.58 2.71 -2.02
N LEU A 168 25.73 3.53 -3.05
CA LEU A 168 24.96 3.39 -4.28
C LEU A 168 25.20 2.02 -4.94
N ALA A 169 26.46 1.57 -5.01
CA ALA A 169 26.80 0.24 -5.55
C ALA A 169 26.10 -0.88 -4.74
N ARG A 170 26.13 -0.78 -3.41
CA ARG A 170 25.47 -1.74 -2.50
C ARG A 170 23.95 -1.70 -2.59
N TYR A 171 23.34 -0.54 -2.84
CA TYR A 171 21.88 -0.44 -3.02
C TYR A 171 21.42 -1.05 -4.35
N LYS A 172 22.20 -0.88 -5.42
CA LYS A 172 21.91 -1.49 -6.73
C LYS A 172 22.11 -3.01 -6.70
N THR A 173 23.08 -3.48 -5.94
CA THR A 173 23.40 -4.90 -5.81
C THR A 173 23.58 -5.29 -4.34
N PRO A 174 22.48 -5.48 -3.59
CA PRO A 174 22.56 -5.83 -2.18
C PRO A 174 23.17 -7.21 -1.97
N ALA A 175 23.82 -7.40 -0.83
CA ALA A 175 24.41 -8.67 -0.45
C ALA A 175 23.35 -9.80 -0.42
N GLY A 176 23.76 -11.02 -0.76
CA GLY A 176 22.91 -12.19 -0.60
C GLY A 176 22.58 -12.45 0.87
N PHE A 177 21.41 -13.04 1.12
CA PHE A 177 21.00 -13.53 2.43
C PHE A 177 20.86 -15.05 2.38
N ALA A 178 21.53 -15.76 3.29
CA ALA A 178 21.39 -17.20 3.45
C ALA A 178 20.21 -17.49 4.38
N ASP A 179 19.29 -18.34 3.94
CA ASP A 179 18.08 -18.66 4.68
C ASP A 179 18.36 -19.65 5.82
N GLU A 180 17.89 -19.33 7.02
CA GLU A 180 17.96 -20.18 8.21
C GLU A 180 16.65 -20.95 8.48
N ARG A 181 15.67 -20.89 7.55
CA ARG A 181 14.42 -21.66 7.58
C ARG A 181 13.61 -21.48 8.88
N GLY A 182 13.51 -20.24 9.35
CA GLY A 182 12.83 -19.90 10.60
C GLY A 182 13.70 -20.06 11.87
N GLY A 183 15.00 -20.33 11.71
CA GLY A 183 15.93 -20.48 12.84
C GLY A 183 16.36 -19.18 13.53
N VAL A 184 16.05 -18.02 12.95
CA VAL A 184 16.41 -16.71 13.53
C VAL A 184 15.35 -16.29 14.55
N PRO A 185 15.68 -16.21 15.86
CA PRO A 185 14.72 -15.79 16.87
C PRO A 185 14.43 -14.28 16.80
N GLN A 186 13.37 -13.84 17.47
CA GLN A 186 13.13 -12.42 17.71
C GLN A 186 14.33 -11.78 18.43
N PRO A 187 14.74 -10.55 18.05
CA PRO A 187 15.78 -9.84 18.77
C PRO A 187 15.29 -9.46 20.18
N GLU A 188 16.22 -9.21 21.10
CA GLU A 188 15.87 -8.73 22.44
C GLU A 188 15.15 -7.38 22.34
N LEU A 189 13.85 -7.35 22.66
CA LEU A 189 13.00 -6.17 22.40
C LEU A 189 13.45 -4.90 23.11
N GLY A 190 14.12 -5.01 24.26
CA GLY A 190 14.61 -3.85 25.01
C GLY A 190 15.87 -3.20 24.43
N SER A 191 16.60 -3.92 23.57
CA SER A 191 17.90 -3.50 23.03
C SER A 191 17.97 -3.55 21.49
N ALA A 192 16.93 -4.07 20.83
CA ALA A 192 16.85 -4.14 19.38
C ALA A 192 16.92 -2.72 18.77
N PRO A 193 17.82 -2.47 17.82
CA PRO A 193 17.99 -1.14 17.22
C PRO A 193 16.96 -0.83 16.12
N GLY A 194 16.16 -1.82 15.73
CA GLY A 194 15.15 -1.67 14.69
C GLY A 194 13.96 -0.83 15.14
N PRO A 195 13.11 -0.38 14.20
CA PRO A 195 11.85 0.25 14.58
C PRO A 195 10.95 -0.75 15.32
N HIS A 196 10.29 -0.28 16.37
CA HIS A 196 9.33 -1.06 17.14
C HIS A 196 7.90 -0.68 16.75
N MET A 197 6.99 -1.64 16.79
CA MET A 197 5.58 -1.31 16.73
C MET A 197 5.21 -0.50 17.98
N THR A 198 4.45 0.58 17.79
CA THR A 198 4.08 1.51 18.87
C THR A 198 2.56 1.56 19.02
N ASN A 199 2.07 2.33 19.98
CA ASN A 199 0.64 2.53 20.25
C ASN A 199 -0.12 1.27 20.73
N TYR A 200 0.60 0.32 21.34
CA TYR A 200 0.00 -0.82 22.05
C TYR A 200 -0.32 -0.46 23.51
N PRO A 201 -1.31 -1.10 24.14
CA PRO A 201 -1.46 -1.08 25.59
C PRO A 201 -0.16 -1.54 26.27
N ARG A 202 0.12 -1.01 27.47
CA ARG A 202 1.33 -1.36 28.23
C ARG A 202 1.48 -2.87 28.40
N GLY A 203 2.62 -3.42 28.00
CA GLY A 203 2.94 -4.85 28.11
C GLY A 203 2.38 -5.72 26.98
N ALA A 204 1.48 -5.22 26.14
CA ALA A 204 0.88 -6.01 25.07
C ALA A 204 1.85 -6.28 23.91
N TYR A 205 2.71 -5.30 23.59
CA TYR A 205 3.72 -5.46 22.56
C TYR A 205 4.71 -6.57 22.94
N GLU A 206 5.25 -6.52 24.15
CA GLU A 206 6.21 -7.50 24.66
C GLU A 206 5.59 -8.89 24.79
N ALA A 207 4.31 -8.98 25.18
CA ALA A 207 3.60 -10.24 25.25
C ALA A 207 3.43 -10.89 23.87
N VAL A 208 2.99 -10.13 22.86
CA VAL A 208 2.77 -10.65 21.50
C VAL A 208 4.10 -11.01 20.85
N MET A 209 5.09 -10.13 20.91
CA MET A 209 6.41 -10.38 20.29
C MET A 209 7.22 -11.47 21.00
N GLY A 210 6.85 -11.85 22.22
CA GLY A 210 7.44 -12.97 22.96
C GLY A 210 6.82 -14.33 22.66
N MET A 211 5.74 -14.40 21.87
CA MET A 211 5.11 -15.67 21.47
C MET A 211 5.99 -16.44 20.47
N SER A 212 5.83 -17.76 20.41
CA SER A 212 6.44 -18.54 19.34
C SER A 212 5.72 -18.29 18.01
N ASP A 213 6.39 -18.58 16.89
CA ASP A 213 5.79 -18.48 15.56
C ASP A 213 4.56 -19.40 15.44
N GLU A 214 4.60 -20.59 16.05
CA GLU A 214 3.48 -21.54 16.07
C GLU A 214 2.29 -21.01 16.86
N ASP A 215 2.52 -20.40 18.02
CA ASP A 215 1.44 -19.81 18.82
C ASP A 215 0.81 -18.62 18.07
N THR A 216 1.65 -17.81 17.42
CA THR A 216 1.20 -16.66 16.62
C THR A 216 0.37 -17.10 15.41
N LEU A 217 0.77 -18.18 14.73
CA LEU A 217 0.07 -18.75 13.58
C LEU A 217 -1.39 -19.11 13.91
N HIS A 218 -1.66 -19.54 15.13
CA HIS A 218 -2.98 -19.99 15.58
C HIS A 218 -3.72 -18.97 16.47
N MET A 219 -3.22 -17.74 16.59
CA MET A 219 -3.76 -16.73 17.48
C MET A 219 -5.11 -16.14 17.03
N VAL A 220 -5.44 -16.20 15.73
CA VAL A 220 -6.65 -15.61 15.15
C VAL A 220 -7.53 -16.65 14.47
N THR A 221 -8.84 -16.41 14.45
CA THR A 221 -9.79 -17.26 13.71
C THR A 221 -9.50 -17.23 12.22
N ASN A 222 -9.42 -18.40 11.60
CA ASN A 222 -9.17 -18.56 10.16
C ASN A 222 -10.36 -19.15 9.38
N GLU A 223 -11.52 -19.32 10.03
CA GLU A 223 -12.74 -19.78 9.37
C GLU A 223 -13.42 -18.63 8.60
N PRO A 224 -13.78 -18.80 7.32
CA PRO A 224 -14.57 -17.81 6.59
C PRO A 224 -15.92 -17.54 7.27
N PRO A 225 -16.44 -16.31 7.23
CA PRO A 225 -17.70 -15.95 7.89
C PRO A 225 -18.94 -16.64 7.28
N VAL A 226 -18.82 -17.22 6.08
CA VAL A 226 -19.89 -17.94 5.37
C VAL A 226 -19.36 -19.29 4.88
N ARG A 227 -20.03 -20.38 5.24
CA ARG A 227 -19.72 -21.73 4.74
C ARG A 227 -20.48 -21.97 3.43
N ILE A 228 -19.75 -22.30 2.37
CA ILE A 228 -20.34 -22.68 1.07
C ILE A 228 -20.63 -24.18 1.12
N ALA A 229 -21.86 -24.56 0.75
CA ALA A 229 -22.35 -25.94 0.72
C ALA A 229 -21.88 -26.71 -0.52
#